data_AF-A0A7J0CVW9-F1
#
_entry.id   AF-A0A7J0CVW9-F1
#
_cell.length_a   1.000
_cell.length_b   1.000
_cell.length_c   1.000
_cell.angle_alpha   90.00
_cell.angle_beta   90.00
_cell.angle_gamma   90.00
#
_symmetry.space_group_name_H-M   'P 1'
#
loop_
_entity.id
_entity.type
_entity.pdbx_description
1 polymer ?
#
loop_
_entity_poly.entity_id
_entity_poly.type
_entity_poly.pdbx_seq_one_letter_code
_entity_poly.pdbx_strand_id
1 'polypeptide(L)' 'MLYVNSLRVPTVADRIRVEFAHILDTPSGRIGEQIALAEMLQAVGRGWYTELASLLRRRAENLTGVHPPAPTAAP' A
#
# COMPACT_ATOMS: atom_id res chain seq x y z
N MET A 1 -6.05 0.92 5.33
CA MET A 1 -5.17 2.10 5.45
C MET A 1 -4.04 1.95 6.48
N LEU A 2 -4.30 1.46 7.70
CA LEU A 2 -3.28 1.41 8.76
C LEU A 2 -2.01 0.66 8.33
N TYR A 3 -2.15 -0.58 7.84
CA TYR A 3 -1.02 -1.39 7.34
C TYR A 3 -0.19 -0.66 6.27
N VAL A 4 -0.87 -0.05 5.28
CA VAL A 4 -0.24 0.64 4.15
C VAL A 4 0.57 1.87 4.59
N ASN A 5 0.08 2.63 5.58
CA ASN A 5 0.80 3.76 6.16
C ASN A 5 2.01 3.32 6.99
N SER A 6 1.95 2.15 7.60
CA SER A 6 3.04 1.61 8.41
C SER A 6 4.19 1.02 7.58
N LEU A 7 4.11 1.00 6.25
CA LEU A 7 5.16 0.40 5.40
C LEU A 7 6.55 1.01 5.60
N ARG A 8 6.68 2.28 6.03
CA ARG A 8 8.01 2.86 6.36
C ARG A 8 8.62 2.31 7.64
N VAL A 9 7.82 1.67 8.49
CA VAL A 9 8.25 1.11 9.77
C VAL A 9 7.97 -0.39 9.73
N PRO A 10 8.88 -1.20 9.16
CA PRO A 10 8.63 -2.62 8.90
C PRO A 10 8.15 -3.38 10.12
N THR A 11 8.72 -3.10 11.31
CA THR A 11 8.32 -3.72 12.57
C THR A 11 6.85 -3.46 12.94
N VAL A 12 6.32 -2.28 12.63
CA VAL A 12 4.91 -1.94 12.87
C VAL A 12 4.03 -2.58 11.80
N ALA A 13 4.44 -2.54 10.54
CA ALA A 13 3.71 -3.19 9.44
C ALA A 13 3.57 -4.71 9.66
N ASP A 14 4.64 -5.38 10.11
CA ASP A 14 4.64 -6.81 10.40
C ASP A 14 3.72 -7.14 11.56
N ARG A 15 3.76 -6.34 12.63
CA ARG A 15 2.86 -6.51 13.78
C ARG A 15 1.39 -6.36 13.38
N ILE A 16 1.06 -5.36 12.57
CA ILE A 16 -0.31 -5.17 12.04
C ILE A 16 -0.74 -6.39 11.22
N ARG A 17 0.17 -6.93 10.40
CA ARG A 17 -0.11 -8.11 9.59
C ARG A 17 -0.46 -9.33 10.43
N VAL A 18 0.30 -9.57 11.50
CA VAL A 18 0.06 -10.71 12.40
C VAL A 18 -1.23 -10.51 13.18
N GLU A 19 -1.39 -9.36 13.83
CA GLU A 19 -2.53 -9.10 14.72
C GLU A 19 -3.88 -9.10 13.97
N PHE A 20 -3.88 -8.52 12.77
CA PHE A 20 -5.07 -8.38 11.94
C PHE A 20 -5.15 -9.39 10.80
N ALA A 21 -4.36 -10.48 10.85
CA ALA A 21 -4.36 -11.53 9.82
C ALA A 21 -5.79 -12.05 9.54
N HIS A 22 -6.58 -12.25 10.61
CA HIS A 22 -7.97 -12.69 10.54
C HIS A 22 -8.91 -11.75 9.74
N ILE A 23 -8.51 -10.49 9.52
CA ILE A 23 -9.23 -9.53 8.68
C ILE A 23 -8.55 -9.42 7.32
N LEU A 24 -7.23 -9.22 7.31
CA LEU A 24 -6.44 -8.89 6.11
C LEU A 24 -6.31 -10.06 5.12
N ASP A 25 -6.27 -11.30 5.61
CA ASP A 25 -6.11 -12.48 4.76
C ASP A 25 -7.44 -12.96 4.13
N THR A 26 -8.56 -12.34 4.52
CA THR A 26 -9.87 -12.60 3.91
C THR A 26 -9.97 -11.97 2.52
N PRO A 27 -10.88 -12.46 1.65
CA PRO A 27 -11.15 -11.82 0.36
C PRO A 27 -11.50 -10.32 0.50
N SER A 28 -12.34 -9.97 1.46
CA SER A 28 -12.71 -8.58 1.75
C SER A 28 -11.52 -7.75 2.25
N GLY A 29 -10.64 -8.33 3.06
CA GLY A 29 -9.39 -7.71 3.51
C GLY A 29 -8.45 -7.37 2.36
N ARG A 30 -8.28 -8.30 1.41
CA ARG A 30 -7.48 -8.08 0.20
C ARG A 30 -8.05 -6.99 -0.70
N ILE A 31 -9.38 -6.90 -0.82
CA ILE A 31 -10.04 -5.79 -1.54
C ILE A 31 -9.77 -4.46 -0.82
N GLY A 32 -9.95 -4.42 0.50
CA GLY A 32 -9.70 -3.22 1.30
C GLY A 32 -8.23 -2.75 1.24
N GLU A 33 -7.29 -3.68 1.18
CA GLU A 33 -5.88 -3.36 0.98
C GLU A 33 -5.60 -2.77 -0.41
N GLN A 34 -6.20 -3.32 -1.46
CA GLN A 34 -6.09 -2.75 -2.82
C GLN A 34 -6.64 -1.33 -2.90
N ILE A 35 -7.80 -1.07 -2.28
CA ILE A 35 -8.39 0.29 -2.21
C ILE A 35 -7.42 1.24 -1.52
N ALA A 36 -6.90 0.85 -0.35
CA ALA A 36 -5.96 1.68 0.41
C ALA A 36 -4.65 1.94 -0.37
N LEU A 37 -4.14 0.94 -1.11
CA LEU A 37 -2.97 1.12 -1.97
C LEU A 37 -3.26 2.08 -3.13
N ALA A 38 -4.42 1.97 -3.78
CA ALA A 38 -4.80 2.85 -4.87
C ALA A 38 -4.93 4.31 -4.38
N GLU A 39 -5.58 4.55 -3.25
CA GLU A 39 -5.71 5.88 -2.64
C GLU A 39 -4.35 6.50 -2.29
N MET A 40 -3.45 5.70 -1.70
CA MET A 40 -2.10 6.16 -1.33
C MET A 40 -1.23 6.42 -2.57
N LEU A 41 -1.30 5.58 -3.60
CA LEU A 41 -0.58 5.81 -4.86
C LEU A 41 -1.09 7.07 -5.57
N GLN A 42 -2.40 7.35 -5.53
CA GLN A 42 -2.93 8.61 -6.03
C GLN A 42 -2.46 9.81 -5.22
N ALA A 43 -2.37 9.70 -3.89
CA ALA A 43 -1.82 10.76 -3.04
C ALA A 43 -0.34 11.04 -3.37
N VAL A 44 0.45 9.99 -3.59
CA VAL A 44 1.83 10.08 -4.10
C VAL A 44 1.89 10.79 -5.45
N GLY A 45 1.00 10.45 -6.38
CA GLY A 45 0.90 11.14 -7.67
C GLY A 45 0.59 12.65 -7.54
N ARG A 46 -0.02 13.06 -6.42
CA ARG A 46 -0.27 14.47 -6.08
C ARG A 46 0.85 15.12 -5.24
N GLY A 47 1.98 14.44 -5.05
CA GLY A 47 3.13 14.95 -4.31
C GLY A 47 3.11 14.70 -2.80
N TRP A 48 2.14 13.97 -2.28
CA TRP A 48 2.05 13.64 -0.85
C TRP A 48 2.76 12.32 -0.55
N TYR A 49 3.42 12.21 0.61
CA TYR A 49 4.03 10.95 1.06
C TYR A 49 4.97 10.32 0.02
N THR A 50 5.73 11.12 -0.72
CA THR A 50 6.57 10.66 -1.83
C THR A 50 7.61 9.63 -1.38
N GLU A 51 7.99 9.64 -0.11
CA GLU A 51 8.87 8.64 0.49
C GLU A 51 8.26 7.23 0.57
N LEU A 52 6.93 7.11 0.49
CA LEU A 52 6.23 5.83 0.44
C LEU A 52 6.13 5.25 -0.97
N ALA A 53 6.44 6.02 -2.02
CA ALA A 53 6.15 5.65 -3.42
C ALA A 53 6.69 4.26 -3.81
N SER A 54 7.95 3.98 -3.51
CA SER A 54 8.58 2.70 -3.85
C SER A 54 8.00 1.52 -3.07
N LEU A 55 7.69 1.74 -1.79
CA LEU A 55 7.11 0.72 -0.90
C LEU A 55 5.68 0.37 -1.31
N LEU A 56 4.87 1.38 -1.63
CA LEU A 56 3.50 1.21 -2.11
C LEU A 56 3.45 0.46 -3.44
N ARG A 57 4.33 0.82 -4.40
CA ARG A 57 4.39 0.13 -5.70
C ARG A 57 4.77 -1.33 -5.57
N ARG A 58 5.79 -1.64 -4.77
CA ARG A 58 6.20 -3.03 -4.50
C ARG A 58 5.08 -3.82 -3.82
N ARG A 59 4.38 -3.22 -2.86
CA ARG A 59 3.29 -3.90 -2.17
C ARG A 59 2.09 -4.17 -3.11
N ALA A 60 1.75 -3.20 -3.95
CA ALA A 60 0.72 -3.36 -4.96
C ALA A 60 1.07 -4.48 -5.94
N GLU A 61 2.30 -4.53 -6.46
CA GLU A 61 2.78 -5.62 -7.30
C GLU A 61 2.70 -6.98 -6.60
N ASN A 62 3.12 -7.08 -5.35
CA ASN A 62 3.00 -8.32 -4.57
C ASN A 62 1.54 -8.77 -4.36
N LEU A 63 0.59 -7.83 -4.39
CA LEU A 63 -0.82 -8.12 -4.12
C LEU A 63 -1.61 -8.43 -5.40
N THR A 64 -1.27 -7.78 -6.52
CA THR A 64 -2.01 -7.88 -7.78
C THR A 64 -1.26 -8.65 -8.87
N GLY A 65 0.04 -8.88 -8.70
CA GLY A 65 0.93 -9.39 -9.76
C GLY A 65 1.25 -8.36 -10.85
N VAL A 66 0.79 -7.11 -10.70
CA VAL A 66 0.94 -6.05 -11.69
C VAL A 66 1.74 -4.90 -11.11
N HIS A 67 2.84 -4.55 -11.78
CA HIS A 67 3.66 -3.41 -11.40
C HIS A 67 2.92 -2.09 -11.74
N PRO A 68 2.57 -1.25 -10.74
CA PRO A 68 1.83 -0.02 -11.00
C PRO A 68 2.67 0.97 -11.83
N PRO A 69 2.03 1.80 -12.67
CA PRO A 69 2.73 2.85 -13.42
C PRO A 69 3.47 3.80 -12.47
N ALA A 70 4.58 4.37 -12.93
CA ALA A 70 5.24 5.43 -12.20
C ALA A 70 4.32 6.65 -12.15
N PRO A 71 4.31 7.42 -11.04
CA PRO A 71 3.62 8.70 -11.04
C PRO A 71 4.22 9.55 -12.16
N THR A 72 3.38 9.92 -13.13
CA THR A 72 3.76 10.89 -14.16
C THR A 72 4.05 12.19 -13.41
N ALA A 73 5.26 12.73 -13.57
CA ALA A 73 5.53 14.08 -13.09
C ALA A 73 4.48 15.00 -13.75
N ALA A 74 3.65 15.65 -12.93
CA ALA A 74 2.75 16.67 -13.45
C ALA A 74 3.60 17.74 -14.16
N PRO A 75 3.13 18.26 -15.31
CA PRO A 75 3.83 19.33 -16.04
C PRO A 75 3.99 20.60 -15.21
#